data_AF-A0A922ZAI0-F1
#
_entry.id   AF-A0A922ZAI0-F1
#
_cell.length_a   1.000
_cell.length_b   1.000
_cell.length_c   1.000
_cell.angle_alpha   90.00
_cell.angle_beta   90.00
_cell.angle_gamma   90.00
#
_symmetry.space_group_name_H-M   'P 1'
#
loop_
_entity.id
_entity.type
_entity.pdbx_description
1 polymer ?
#
loop_
_entity_poly.entity_id
_entity_poly.type
_entity_poly.pdbx_seq_one_letter_code
_entity_poly.pdbx_strand_id
1 'polypeptide(L)'
;MSSLTPKITALALASIVTITAVPSFFSPQTTLFTEQEISSIKKFWSKSGRHVVTFLPGSEINGPYAPRQTPDGSTWLLNYFRARGNAGKVVPGKTPEALNDRQKQWDAWIEGRYSWDEYTAALEAYSKNKEETNGSAPAPTLKPAADPGPIPADLLELAGDPPRFVTAVTPRQYLTDFGDYIHTANDNVPIRRKYAYYRFSEGVMDPGTPIRPRLKQLRPLFTKAGLDDSSFRIFSAVSSLEGGFESVNTYDTGFVSVGFIQFASLKGGSGSLGQVLLSMKTQFPGDFQNHFRKYGLDVTPKGELVALNLETGEPKIGPDANTEIITNRRYPSVFVRAGVMSEPFRIAQIKTAMDQYYPANDTVTFNFQGKPTTARIKDFILTEAGMATFMDRKVNTGKYGDLVTILENIAYSYDIKSIRDLAKLEYQIIRAMKWRDDYLEPKFELSKPRDLGLTPSRGGSGRNIPPRY
;
A
#
# COMPACT_ATOMS: atom_id res chain seq x y z
N MET A 1 -16.87 72.38 37.98
CA MET A 1 -16.03 73.28 37.16
C MET A 1 -14.57 72.91 37.41
N SER A 2 -13.69 73.24 36.47
CA SER A 2 -12.27 72.86 36.42
C SER A 2 -11.51 72.71 37.75
N SER A 3 -10.56 71.78 37.70
CA SER A 3 -9.29 71.70 38.44
C SER A 3 -9.33 71.57 39.95
N LEU A 4 -8.66 70.54 40.45
CA LEU A 4 -7.88 70.58 41.68
C LEU A 4 -6.84 69.45 41.63
N THR A 5 -5.56 69.83 41.54
CA THR A 5 -4.47 69.04 42.12
C THR A 5 -4.47 69.22 43.64
N PRO A 6 -4.06 68.20 44.42
CA PRO A 6 -2.72 68.30 44.99
C PRO A 6 -1.96 66.95 45.11
N LYS A 7 -0.64 67.12 45.33
CA LYS A 7 0.39 66.12 45.68
C LYS A 7 -0.01 65.24 46.88
N ILE A 8 0.50 64.01 46.96
CA ILE A 8 1.24 63.45 48.12
C ILE A 8 1.93 62.12 47.74
N THR A 9 3.25 62.18 47.89
CA THR A 9 4.26 61.24 48.39
C THR A 9 3.92 59.75 48.61
N ALA A 10 4.80 58.91 48.06
CA ALA A 10 4.93 57.48 48.29
C ALA A 10 5.47 57.13 49.69
N LEU A 11 5.02 55.98 50.23
CA LEU A 11 5.75 55.20 51.23
C LEU A 11 5.72 53.72 50.81
N ALA A 12 6.91 53.12 50.81
CA ALA A 12 7.19 51.76 50.38
C ALA A 12 6.81 50.71 51.43
N LEU A 13 6.40 49.53 50.97
CA LEU A 13 6.54 48.29 51.71
C LEU A 13 7.14 47.24 50.76
N ALA A 14 8.36 46.83 51.08
CA ALA A 14 9.12 45.81 50.39
C ALA A 14 8.57 44.43 50.76
N SER A 15 8.18 43.65 49.76
CA SER A 15 7.96 42.21 49.89
C SER A 15 9.12 41.50 49.17
N ILE A 16 9.96 40.84 49.96
CA ILE A 16 10.98 39.91 49.49
C ILE A 16 10.23 38.69 48.93
N VAL A 17 10.24 38.52 47.62
CA VAL A 17 9.87 37.26 46.96
C VAL A 17 11.15 36.56 46.58
N THR A 18 11.45 35.49 47.31
CA THR A 18 12.53 34.54 47.03
C THR A 18 12.23 33.86 45.69
N ILE A 19 13.00 34.19 44.66
CA ILE A 19 12.96 33.47 43.38
C ILE A 19 13.65 32.12 43.61
N THR A 20 12.87 31.09 43.95
CA THR A 20 13.33 29.71 43.80
C THR A 20 13.43 29.43 42.30
N ALA A 21 14.67 29.32 41.80
CA ALA A 21 14.93 28.82 40.47
C ALA A 21 14.27 27.44 40.33
N VAL A 22 13.19 27.37 39.56
CA VAL A 22 12.62 26.10 39.12
C VAL A 22 13.68 25.50 38.19
N PRO A 23 14.23 24.31 38.46
CA PRO A 23 15.09 23.65 37.50
C PRO A 23 14.24 23.47 36.23
N SER A 24 14.66 24.09 35.14
CA SER A 24 14.18 23.70 33.82
C SER A 24 14.63 22.26 33.62
N PHE A 25 13.75 21.31 33.94
CA PHE A 25 13.85 19.95 33.44
C PHE A 25 13.62 20.03 31.93
N PHE A 26 14.66 20.42 31.20
CA PHE A 26 14.81 19.96 29.83
C PHE A 26 14.82 18.44 29.93
N SER A 27 13.68 17.82 29.65
CA SER A 27 13.62 16.37 29.45
C SER A 27 14.72 16.02 28.45
N PRO A 28 15.70 15.17 28.82
CA PRO A 28 16.63 14.67 27.83
C PRO A 28 15.81 13.98 26.75
N GLN A 29 16.21 14.19 25.48
CA GLN A 29 15.71 13.46 24.32
C GLN A 29 15.46 12.00 24.75
N THR A 30 14.20 11.61 24.86
CA THR A 30 13.86 10.21 25.12
C THR A 30 14.43 9.43 23.96
N THR A 31 15.51 8.69 24.18
CA THR A 31 16.10 7.85 23.14
C THR A 31 15.01 6.88 22.68
N LEU A 32 14.83 6.74 21.36
CA LEU A 32 13.75 5.92 20.80
C LEU A 32 13.77 4.50 21.37
N PHE A 33 14.98 3.96 21.61
CA PHE A 33 15.22 2.75 22.40
C PHE A 33 16.21 3.05 23.52
N THR A 34 16.05 2.39 24.65
CA THR A 34 17.04 2.39 25.73
C THR A 34 18.18 1.41 25.41
N GLU A 35 19.35 1.60 26.01
CA GLU A 35 20.49 0.68 25.85
C GLU A 35 20.13 -0.75 26.27
N GLN A 36 19.32 -0.91 27.32
CA GLN A 36 18.85 -2.21 27.78
C GLN A 36 17.95 -2.89 26.76
N GLU A 37 17.05 -2.15 26.10
CA GLU A 37 16.22 -2.67 25.02
C GLU A 37 17.09 -3.09 23.83
N ILE A 38 18.01 -2.24 23.40
CA ILE A 38 18.95 -2.53 22.30
C ILE A 38 19.72 -3.82 22.60
N SER A 39 20.30 -3.93 23.80
CA SER A 39 21.04 -5.13 24.23
C SER A 39 20.16 -6.39 24.21
N SER A 40 18.92 -6.29 24.69
CA SER A 40 17.96 -7.40 24.71
C SER A 40 17.55 -7.83 23.29
N ILE A 41 17.28 -6.87 22.40
CA ILE A 41 16.94 -7.10 20.99
C ILE A 41 18.10 -7.78 20.26
N LYS A 42 19.33 -7.26 20.43
CA LYS A 42 20.54 -7.84 19.81
C LYS A 42 20.77 -9.26 20.31
N LYS A 43 20.66 -9.50 21.63
CA LYS A 43 20.77 -10.83 22.23
C LYS A 43 19.72 -11.80 21.70
N PHE A 44 18.48 -11.33 21.49
CA PHE A 44 17.43 -12.16 20.90
C PHE A 44 17.81 -12.60 19.49
N TRP A 45 18.23 -11.67 18.63
CA TRP A 45 18.53 -11.94 17.23
C TRP A 45 19.87 -12.63 16.99
N SER A 46 20.83 -12.51 17.90
CA SER A 46 22.13 -13.16 17.81
C SER A 46 22.11 -14.64 18.23
N LYS A 47 21.00 -15.14 18.78
CA LYS A 47 20.88 -16.56 19.15
C LYS A 47 20.94 -17.43 17.89
N SER A 48 21.81 -18.44 17.89
CA SER A 48 21.96 -19.37 16.78
C SER A 48 20.62 -20.02 16.38
N GLY A 49 20.40 -20.18 15.08
CA GLY A 49 19.16 -20.74 14.51
C GLY A 49 18.00 -19.75 14.37
N ARG A 50 18.09 -18.53 14.94
CA ARG A 50 17.01 -17.53 14.85
C ARG A 50 16.75 -17.01 13.45
N HIS A 51 17.80 -16.89 12.66
CA HIS A 51 17.71 -16.43 11.28
C HIS A 51 18.70 -17.23 10.45
N VAL A 52 18.18 -18.08 9.57
CA VAL A 52 18.96 -18.96 8.71
C VAL A 52 18.71 -18.56 7.27
N VAL A 53 19.79 -18.39 6.51
CA VAL A 53 19.75 -18.07 5.09
C VAL A 53 20.22 -19.29 4.32
N THR A 54 19.39 -19.79 3.42
CA THR A 54 19.70 -20.92 2.55
C THR A 54 19.41 -20.57 1.10
N PHE A 55 19.80 -21.46 0.18
CA PHE A 55 19.22 -21.42 -1.16
C PHE A 55 17.76 -21.89 -1.13
N LEU A 56 17.03 -21.67 -2.22
CA LEU A 56 15.67 -22.17 -2.37
C LEU A 56 15.66 -23.72 -2.31
N PRO A 57 14.60 -24.35 -1.79
CA PRO A 57 14.44 -25.81 -1.87
C PRO A 57 14.59 -26.33 -3.31
N GLY A 58 15.35 -27.41 -3.50
CA GLY A 58 15.64 -27.96 -4.82
C GLY A 58 16.87 -27.37 -5.51
N SER A 59 17.55 -26.39 -4.90
CA SER A 59 18.79 -25.81 -5.46
C SER A 59 19.95 -26.79 -5.46
N GLU A 60 19.90 -27.83 -4.62
CA GLU A 60 20.85 -28.94 -4.62
C GLU A 60 20.80 -29.79 -5.90
N ILE A 61 19.65 -29.82 -6.58
CA ILE A 61 19.46 -30.52 -7.87
C ILE A 61 19.56 -29.52 -9.02
N ASN A 62 18.87 -28.38 -8.92
CA ASN A 62 18.70 -27.44 -10.02
C ASN A 62 19.81 -26.38 -10.11
N GLY A 63 20.63 -26.28 -9.07
CA GLY A 63 21.55 -25.16 -8.84
C GLY A 63 20.84 -23.93 -8.26
N PRO A 64 21.60 -23.00 -7.67
CA PRO A 64 21.04 -21.85 -6.95
C PRO A 64 20.67 -20.65 -7.81
N TYR A 65 21.13 -20.60 -9.07
CA TYR A 65 20.89 -19.48 -9.97
C TYR A 65 19.53 -19.62 -10.66
N ALA A 66 18.82 -18.50 -10.80
CA ALA A 66 17.56 -18.43 -11.53
C ALA A 66 17.42 -17.09 -12.26
N PRO A 67 16.74 -17.06 -13.42
CA PRO A 67 16.38 -15.81 -14.07
C PRO A 67 15.35 -15.05 -13.23
N ARG A 68 15.61 -13.77 -12.98
CA ARG A 68 14.71 -12.86 -12.26
C ARG A 68 14.68 -11.49 -12.91
N GLN A 69 13.51 -10.87 -12.84
CA GLN A 69 13.34 -9.50 -13.29
C GLN A 69 14.23 -8.54 -12.50
N THR A 70 14.57 -7.40 -13.08
CA THR A 70 15.43 -6.40 -12.43
C THR A 70 14.64 -5.16 -11.98
N PRO A 71 14.98 -4.54 -10.84
CA PRO A 71 14.41 -3.25 -10.44
C PRO A 71 14.63 -2.15 -11.48
N ASP A 72 15.79 -2.14 -12.13
CA ASP A 72 16.14 -1.16 -13.17
C ASP A 72 15.25 -1.30 -14.40
N GLY A 73 15.04 -2.53 -14.88
CA GLY A 73 14.13 -2.81 -15.98
C GLY A 73 12.70 -2.40 -15.67
N SER A 74 12.23 -2.69 -14.46
CA SER A 74 10.91 -2.25 -13.98
C SER A 74 10.80 -0.72 -13.85
N THR A 75 11.87 -0.04 -13.46
CA THR A 75 11.93 1.43 -13.37
C THR A 75 11.88 2.07 -14.77
N TRP A 76 12.65 1.53 -15.72
CA TRP A 76 12.61 1.96 -17.12
C TRP A 76 11.21 1.80 -17.71
N LEU A 77 10.56 0.64 -17.48
CA LEU A 77 9.19 0.39 -17.93
C LEU A 77 8.18 1.40 -17.37
N LEU A 78 8.30 1.75 -16.07
CA LEU A 78 7.42 2.76 -15.48
C LEU A 78 7.62 4.13 -16.14
N ASN A 79 8.86 4.53 -16.39
CA ASN A 79 9.18 5.80 -17.04
C ASN A 79 8.65 5.83 -18.47
N TYR A 80 8.83 4.75 -19.23
CA TYR A 80 8.25 4.56 -20.56
C TYR A 80 6.71 4.72 -20.54
N PHE A 81 6.01 4.02 -19.64
CA PHE A 81 4.56 4.11 -19.55
C PHE A 81 4.08 5.52 -19.20
N ARG A 82 4.81 6.25 -18.35
CA ARG A 82 4.51 7.65 -18.04
C ARG A 82 4.73 8.56 -19.25
N ALA A 83 5.85 8.41 -19.94
CA ALA A 83 6.25 9.28 -21.05
C ALA A 83 5.30 9.17 -22.25
N ARG A 84 4.78 7.98 -22.56
CA ARG A 84 3.89 7.75 -23.72
C ARG A 84 2.42 8.16 -23.52
N GLY A 85 2.10 8.90 -22.48
CA GLY A 85 0.75 9.42 -22.23
C GLY A 85 -0.14 8.56 -21.33
N ASN A 86 0.33 7.41 -20.84
CA ASN A 86 -0.36 6.65 -19.79
C ASN A 86 -0.02 7.23 -18.39
N ALA A 87 -0.10 8.55 -18.25
CA ALA A 87 0.23 9.28 -17.02
C ALA A 87 -0.73 8.99 -15.84
N GLY A 88 -1.84 8.28 -16.08
CA GLY A 88 -2.63 7.64 -15.04
C GLY A 88 -1.91 6.40 -14.48
N LYS A 89 -1.97 6.17 -13.15
CA LYS A 89 -1.37 4.98 -12.51
C LYS A 89 -1.72 3.73 -13.33
N VAL A 90 -0.72 3.10 -13.95
CA VAL A 90 -0.85 1.80 -14.60
C VAL A 90 -1.58 0.89 -13.62
N VAL A 91 -2.76 0.38 -13.98
CA VAL A 91 -3.53 -0.48 -13.07
C VAL A 91 -2.61 -1.61 -12.60
N PRO A 92 -2.34 -1.76 -11.29
CA PRO A 92 -1.54 -2.86 -10.80
C PRO A 92 -2.12 -4.19 -11.32
N GLY A 93 -1.25 -5.05 -11.86
CA GLY A 93 -1.70 -6.31 -12.49
C GLY A 93 -1.98 -6.23 -14.00
N LYS A 94 -2.09 -5.05 -14.61
CA LYS A 94 -2.24 -4.89 -16.06
C LYS A 94 -1.03 -4.20 -16.69
N THR A 95 -0.80 -4.48 -17.95
CA THR A 95 0.15 -3.72 -18.79
C THR A 95 -0.70 -2.73 -19.59
N PRO A 96 -0.37 -1.43 -19.61
CA PRO A 96 -1.14 -0.46 -20.38
C PRO A 96 -1.17 -0.83 -21.86
N GLU A 97 -2.32 -0.63 -22.49
CA GLU A 97 -2.47 -0.85 -23.93
C GLU A 97 -1.81 0.28 -24.73
N ALA A 98 -1.49 -0.02 -25.98
CA ALA A 98 -0.97 0.96 -26.92
C ALA A 98 -2.06 1.90 -27.41
N LEU A 99 -1.76 3.21 -27.38
CA LEU A 99 -2.68 4.27 -27.78
C LEU A 99 -2.64 4.55 -29.29
N ASN A 100 -1.59 4.12 -29.99
CA ASN A 100 -1.42 4.32 -31.42
C ASN A 100 -0.51 3.23 -32.02
N ASP A 101 -0.40 3.18 -33.35
CA ASP A 101 0.38 2.14 -34.04
C ASP A 101 1.88 2.25 -33.77
N ARG A 102 2.39 3.46 -33.54
CA ARG A 102 3.81 3.64 -33.21
C ARG A 102 4.15 3.00 -31.87
N GLN A 103 3.28 3.22 -30.90
CA GLN A 103 3.33 2.59 -29.59
C GLN A 103 3.20 1.06 -29.65
N LYS A 104 2.42 0.49 -30.58
CA LYS A 104 2.39 -0.96 -30.81
C LYS A 104 3.74 -1.51 -31.27
N GLN A 105 4.45 -0.76 -32.13
CA GLN A 105 5.79 -1.14 -32.59
C GLN A 105 6.80 -1.11 -31.44
N TRP A 106 6.76 -0.08 -30.59
CA TRP A 106 7.58 -0.03 -29.38
C TRP A 106 7.28 -1.20 -28.44
N ASP A 107 6.00 -1.51 -28.20
CA ASP A 107 5.61 -2.63 -27.34
C ASP A 107 6.04 -3.98 -27.90
N ALA A 108 6.03 -4.16 -29.23
CA ALA A 108 6.55 -5.35 -29.89
C ALA A 108 8.07 -5.47 -29.72
N TRP A 109 8.82 -4.38 -29.86
CA TRP A 109 10.27 -4.38 -29.61
C TRP A 109 10.59 -4.68 -28.13
N ILE A 110 9.89 -4.05 -27.19
CA ILE A 110 10.03 -4.31 -25.75
C ILE A 110 9.73 -5.78 -25.42
N GLU A 111 8.68 -6.36 -26.01
CA GLU A 111 8.36 -7.78 -25.84
C GLU A 111 9.47 -8.70 -26.36
N GLY A 112 10.05 -8.37 -27.52
CA GLY A 112 11.21 -9.06 -28.08
C GLY A 112 12.42 -8.97 -27.15
N ARG A 113 12.75 -7.76 -26.68
CA ARG A 113 13.86 -7.54 -25.74
C ARG A 113 13.67 -8.28 -24.43
N TYR A 114 12.48 -8.24 -23.86
CA TYR A 114 12.17 -8.96 -22.63
C TYR A 114 12.37 -10.47 -22.79
N SER A 115 11.88 -11.04 -23.90
CA SER A 115 12.02 -12.48 -24.19
C SER A 115 13.49 -12.87 -24.40
N TRP A 116 14.27 -12.02 -25.07
CA TRP A 116 15.71 -12.22 -25.25
C TRP A 116 16.48 -12.14 -23.93
N ASP A 117 16.20 -11.14 -23.08
CA ASP A 117 16.80 -11.01 -21.76
C ASP A 117 16.46 -12.23 -20.87
N GLU A 118 15.21 -12.71 -20.93
CA GLU A 118 14.76 -13.89 -20.19
C GLU A 118 15.49 -15.16 -20.63
N TYR A 119 15.67 -15.35 -21.94
CA TYR A 119 16.41 -16.48 -22.50
C TYR A 119 17.90 -16.43 -22.16
N THR A 120 18.55 -15.28 -22.35
CA THR A 120 19.98 -15.11 -22.03
C THR A 120 20.25 -15.27 -20.54
N ALA A 121 19.38 -14.75 -19.66
CA ALA A 121 19.47 -14.96 -18.22
C ALA A 121 19.27 -16.43 -17.84
N ALA A 122 18.37 -17.16 -18.53
CA ALA A 122 18.19 -18.59 -18.30
C ALA A 122 19.43 -19.41 -18.71
N LEU A 123 20.08 -19.07 -19.83
CA LEU A 123 21.34 -19.68 -20.24
C LEU A 123 22.48 -19.37 -19.27
N GLU A 124 22.58 -18.12 -18.81
CA GLU A 124 23.56 -17.70 -17.82
C GLU A 124 23.38 -18.45 -16.48
N ALA A 125 22.14 -18.54 -15.99
CA ALA A 125 21.81 -19.30 -14.79
C ALA A 125 22.14 -20.79 -14.96
N TYR A 126 21.79 -21.38 -16.11
CA TYR A 126 22.13 -22.77 -16.43
C TYR A 126 23.63 -23.02 -16.41
N SER A 127 24.43 -22.18 -17.06
CA SER A 127 25.90 -22.33 -17.08
C SER A 127 26.46 -22.34 -15.66
N LYS A 128 26.08 -21.36 -14.84
CA LYS A 128 26.54 -21.28 -13.44
C LYS A 128 26.05 -22.45 -12.60
N ASN A 129 24.80 -22.88 -12.80
CA ASN A 129 24.25 -24.04 -12.09
C ASN A 129 24.98 -25.34 -12.45
N LYS A 130 25.39 -25.54 -13.71
CA LYS A 130 26.21 -26.71 -14.05
C LYS A 130 27.54 -26.72 -13.33
N GLU A 131 28.17 -25.57 -13.14
CA GLU A 131 29.42 -25.46 -12.39
C GLU A 131 29.19 -25.83 -10.91
N GLU A 132 28.15 -25.27 -10.28
CA GLU A 132 27.83 -25.51 -8.86
C GLU A 132 27.35 -26.94 -8.57
N THR A 133 26.67 -27.60 -9.51
CA THR A 133 26.10 -28.94 -9.31
C THR A 133 26.90 -30.07 -9.99
N ASN A 134 28.16 -29.81 -10.34
CA ASN A 134 29.04 -30.77 -11.05
C ASN A 134 28.40 -31.36 -12.32
N GLY A 135 27.68 -30.53 -13.07
CA GLY A 135 27.08 -30.85 -14.36
C GLY A 135 25.67 -31.44 -14.32
N SER A 136 25.09 -31.65 -13.13
CA SER A 136 23.77 -32.29 -12.97
C SER A 136 22.56 -31.35 -13.18
N ALA A 137 22.78 -30.04 -13.24
CA ALA A 137 21.70 -29.07 -13.43
C ALA A 137 20.95 -29.31 -14.76
N PRO A 138 19.61 -29.24 -14.77
CA PRO A 138 18.82 -29.44 -15.99
C PRO A 138 18.96 -28.25 -16.95
N ALA A 139 18.92 -28.54 -18.24
CA ALA A 139 18.88 -27.50 -19.27
C ALA A 139 17.61 -26.63 -19.14
N PRO A 140 17.68 -25.34 -19.49
CA PRO A 140 16.51 -24.46 -19.42
C PRO A 140 15.44 -24.91 -20.41
N THR A 141 14.19 -24.89 -19.98
CA THR A 141 13.02 -25.24 -20.81
C THR A 141 12.50 -24.09 -21.67
N LEU A 142 13.07 -22.88 -21.50
CA LEU A 142 12.65 -21.69 -22.22
C LEU A 142 13.03 -21.79 -23.71
N LYS A 143 12.10 -21.39 -24.58
CA LYS A 143 12.36 -21.34 -26.02
C LYS A 143 13.40 -20.27 -26.35
N PRO A 144 14.33 -20.52 -27.30
CA PRO A 144 15.20 -19.49 -27.82
C PRO A 144 14.42 -18.28 -28.30
N ALA A 145 14.87 -17.09 -27.89
CA ALA A 145 14.32 -15.82 -28.32
C ALA A 145 15.34 -15.11 -29.21
N ALA A 146 14.88 -14.57 -30.35
CA ALA A 146 15.72 -13.79 -31.24
C ALA A 146 16.10 -12.45 -30.59
N ASP A 147 17.29 -11.96 -30.90
CA ASP A 147 17.70 -10.60 -30.56
C ASP A 147 16.72 -9.62 -31.24
N PRO A 148 16.04 -8.72 -30.49
CA PRO A 148 15.13 -7.73 -31.07
C PRO A 148 15.84 -6.69 -31.95
N GLY A 149 17.17 -6.66 -31.98
CA GLY A 149 17.96 -5.65 -32.66
C GLY A 149 18.02 -4.32 -31.88
N PRO A 150 18.57 -3.26 -32.49
CA PRO A 150 18.73 -1.98 -31.82
C PRO A 150 17.38 -1.38 -31.43
N ILE A 151 17.38 -0.62 -30.32
CA ILE A 151 16.21 0.15 -29.87
C ILE A 151 15.76 1.13 -30.98
N PRO A 152 14.45 1.25 -31.28
CA PRO A 152 13.96 2.29 -32.17
C PRO A 152 14.40 3.69 -31.70
N ALA A 153 14.94 4.50 -32.61
CA ALA A 153 15.56 5.79 -32.26
C ALA A 153 14.64 6.73 -31.47
N ASP A 154 13.35 6.75 -31.78
CA ASP A 154 12.36 7.57 -31.08
C ASP A 154 11.89 6.97 -29.75
N LEU A 155 11.98 5.65 -29.56
CA LEU A 155 11.81 5.03 -28.25
C LEU A 155 12.99 5.36 -27.35
N LEU A 156 14.20 5.36 -27.90
CA LEU A 156 15.42 5.79 -27.21
C LEU A 156 15.32 7.26 -26.79
N GLU A 157 14.85 8.14 -27.67
CA GLU A 157 14.59 9.55 -27.34
C GLU A 157 13.54 9.70 -26.22
N LEU A 158 12.48 8.88 -26.25
CA LEU A 158 11.38 8.94 -25.29
C LEU A 158 11.75 8.41 -23.89
N ALA A 159 12.46 7.28 -23.82
CA ALA A 159 12.62 6.50 -22.59
C ALA A 159 14.07 6.23 -22.19
N GLY A 160 15.05 6.59 -23.04
CA GLY A 160 16.45 6.25 -22.86
C GLY A 160 16.75 4.77 -23.13
N ASP A 161 18.01 4.40 -22.99
CA ASP A 161 18.48 3.03 -23.24
C ASP A 161 17.94 2.07 -22.14
N PRO A 162 17.29 0.95 -22.51
CA PRO A 162 16.80 0.00 -21.52
C PRO A 162 17.93 -0.81 -20.87
N PRO A 163 17.91 -0.97 -19.55
CA PRO A 163 18.76 -1.96 -18.87
C PRO A 163 18.30 -3.38 -19.23
N ARG A 164 19.03 -4.41 -18.76
CA ARG A 164 18.52 -5.79 -18.84
C ARG A 164 17.24 -5.91 -18.01
N PHE A 165 16.16 -6.40 -18.61
CA PHE A 165 14.90 -6.63 -17.91
C PHE A 165 14.94 -7.85 -17.00
N VAL A 166 15.78 -8.83 -17.32
CA VAL A 166 15.94 -10.10 -16.59
C VAL A 166 17.43 -10.44 -16.50
N THR A 167 17.87 -10.89 -15.33
CA THR A 167 19.25 -11.32 -15.06
C THR A 167 19.29 -12.63 -14.27
N ALA A 168 20.38 -13.38 -14.36
CA ALA A 168 20.62 -14.53 -13.50
C ALA A 168 21.06 -14.08 -12.11
N VAL A 169 20.30 -14.45 -11.08
CA VAL A 169 20.59 -14.12 -9.67
C VAL A 169 20.53 -15.39 -8.82
N THR A 170 20.94 -15.32 -7.55
CA THR A 170 20.77 -16.42 -6.58
C THR A 170 19.69 -16.07 -5.56
N PRO A 171 18.41 -16.42 -5.79
CA PRO A 171 17.36 -16.21 -4.81
C PRO A 171 17.68 -16.96 -3.51
N ARG A 172 17.43 -16.30 -2.38
CA ARG A 172 17.66 -16.86 -1.05
C ARG A 172 16.36 -17.09 -0.32
N GLN A 173 16.33 -18.17 0.46
CA GLN A 173 15.30 -18.45 1.44
C GLN A 173 15.79 -18.04 2.82
N TYR A 174 14.92 -17.38 3.57
CA TYR A 174 15.16 -16.86 4.91
C TYR A 174 14.18 -17.51 5.87
N LEU A 175 14.68 -18.30 6.80
CA LEU A 175 13.90 -18.85 7.91
C LEU A 175 14.13 -17.98 9.14
N THR A 176 13.05 -17.47 9.74
CA THR A 176 13.08 -16.66 10.95
C THR A 176 12.28 -17.33 12.05
N ASP A 177 12.94 -17.74 13.12
CA ASP A 177 12.33 -18.43 14.27
C ASP A 177 12.15 -17.48 15.46
N PHE A 178 10.92 -17.27 15.90
CA PHE A 178 10.57 -16.46 17.07
C PHE A 178 10.43 -17.26 18.37
N GLY A 179 10.46 -18.59 18.30
CA GLY A 179 10.26 -19.56 19.38
C GLY A 179 8.82 -20.01 19.52
N ASP A 180 7.87 -19.18 19.11
CA ASP A 180 6.43 -19.46 19.08
C ASP A 180 5.85 -19.44 17.65
N TYR A 181 6.67 -19.05 16.67
CA TYR A 181 6.31 -18.97 15.27
C TYR A 181 7.57 -19.03 14.41
N ILE A 182 7.51 -19.74 13.29
CA ILE A 182 8.57 -19.80 12.29
C ILE A 182 8.00 -19.26 10.99
N HIS A 183 8.71 -18.30 10.39
CA HIS A 183 8.36 -17.71 9.10
C HIS A 183 9.45 -18.03 8.08
N THR A 184 9.03 -18.35 6.86
CA THR A 184 9.92 -18.57 5.73
C THR A 184 9.58 -17.58 4.62
N ALA A 185 10.57 -16.80 4.20
CA ALA A 185 10.43 -15.82 3.12
C ALA A 185 11.51 -16.00 2.07
N ASN A 186 11.25 -15.59 0.84
CA ASN A 186 12.22 -15.61 -0.24
C ASN A 186 12.44 -14.19 -0.77
N ASP A 187 13.69 -13.83 -1.05
CA ASP A 187 13.98 -12.63 -1.84
C ASP A 187 13.94 -12.92 -3.34
N ASN A 188 14.22 -11.90 -4.16
CA ASN A 188 14.15 -12.00 -5.62
C ASN A 188 12.82 -12.63 -6.06
N VAL A 189 11.73 -12.11 -5.51
CA VAL A 189 10.37 -12.63 -5.70
C VAL A 189 10.08 -12.75 -7.20
N PRO A 190 9.59 -13.90 -7.68
CA PRO A 190 9.17 -14.03 -9.07
C PRO A 190 7.95 -13.15 -9.31
N ILE A 191 8.10 -12.15 -10.17
CA ILE A 191 7.04 -11.22 -10.53
C ILE A 191 6.56 -11.49 -11.97
N ARG A 192 5.34 -11.03 -12.27
CA ARG A 192 4.80 -11.13 -13.63
C ARG A 192 5.67 -10.36 -14.64
N ARG A 193 5.65 -10.79 -15.90
CA ARG A 193 6.36 -10.11 -16.99
C ARG A 193 5.91 -8.64 -17.11
N LYS A 194 6.86 -7.75 -17.38
CA LYS A 194 6.65 -6.30 -17.55
C LYS A 194 5.99 -5.61 -16.33
N TYR A 195 6.24 -6.12 -15.12
CA TYR A 195 5.76 -5.49 -13.90
C TYR A 195 6.56 -4.21 -13.60
N ALA A 196 5.97 -3.06 -13.87
CA ALA A 196 6.62 -1.74 -13.77
C ALA A 196 6.89 -1.25 -12.33
N TYR A 197 6.44 -1.98 -11.31
CA TYR A 197 6.44 -1.51 -9.93
C TYR A 197 7.48 -2.18 -9.02
N TYR A 198 8.27 -3.14 -9.53
CA TYR A 198 9.34 -3.78 -8.75
C TYR A 198 10.52 -2.86 -8.50
N ARG A 199 10.96 -2.75 -7.25
CA ARG A 199 11.94 -1.78 -6.77
C ARG A 199 13.05 -2.36 -5.91
N PHE A 200 12.78 -3.44 -5.19
CA PHE A 200 13.72 -4.00 -4.23
C PHE A 200 13.87 -5.49 -4.46
N SER A 201 15.04 -5.92 -4.93
CA SER A 201 15.31 -7.35 -5.12
C SER A 201 15.48 -8.08 -3.80
N GLU A 202 15.81 -7.35 -2.75
CA GLU A 202 15.86 -7.80 -1.38
C GLU A 202 14.47 -8.00 -0.76
N GLY A 203 13.46 -7.35 -1.33
CA GLY A 203 12.09 -7.41 -0.86
C GLY A 203 11.54 -8.83 -0.89
N VAL A 204 10.63 -9.11 0.04
CA VAL A 204 9.96 -10.40 0.20
C VAL A 204 8.47 -10.25 -0.02
N MET A 205 7.80 -11.39 -0.20
CA MET A 205 6.36 -11.48 -0.30
C MET A 205 5.84 -12.66 0.51
N ASP A 206 4.87 -12.40 1.38
CA ASP A 206 3.98 -13.41 1.93
C ASP A 206 2.54 -12.94 1.67
N PRO A 207 1.75 -13.64 0.84
CA PRO A 207 0.36 -13.26 0.57
C PRO A 207 -0.57 -13.49 1.78
N GLY A 208 -0.08 -14.15 2.83
CA GLY A 208 -0.85 -14.56 3.98
C GLY A 208 -1.98 -15.50 3.61
N THR A 209 -2.86 -15.70 4.58
CA THR A 209 -4.10 -16.44 4.37
C THR A 209 -5.18 -15.52 3.80
N PRO A 210 -5.77 -15.85 2.64
CA PRO A 210 -6.96 -15.15 2.17
C PRO A 210 -8.07 -15.05 3.23
N ILE A 211 -8.57 -13.84 3.46
CA ILE A 211 -9.66 -13.58 4.42
C ILE A 211 -10.99 -14.22 3.98
N ARG A 212 -11.29 -14.19 2.67
CA ARG A 212 -12.62 -14.54 2.13
C ARG A 212 -13.18 -15.88 2.64
N PRO A 213 -12.44 -17.00 2.60
CA PRO A 213 -12.95 -18.30 3.08
C PRO A 213 -13.28 -18.33 4.58
N ARG A 214 -12.77 -17.37 5.38
CA ARG A 214 -12.89 -17.34 6.84
C ARG A 214 -13.68 -16.14 7.37
N LEU A 215 -14.27 -15.32 6.49
CA LEU A 215 -14.99 -14.09 6.87
C LEU A 215 -15.99 -14.30 8.02
N LYS A 216 -16.77 -15.39 7.98
CA LYS A 216 -17.72 -15.74 9.05
C LYS A 216 -17.03 -15.93 10.40
N GLN A 217 -15.86 -16.57 10.43
CA GLN A 217 -15.06 -16.79 11.64
C GLN A 217 -14.40 -15.49 12.14
N LEU A 218 -14.14 -14.55 11.22
CA LEU A 218 -13.52 -13.26 11.53
C LEU A 218 -14.53 -12.20 12.00
N ARG A 219 -15.84 -12.41 11.82
CA ARG A 219 -16.87 -11.43 12.25
C ARG A 219 -16.70 -10.94 13.69
N PRO A 220 -16.43 -11.78 14.72
CA PRO A 220 -16.20 -11.30 16.09
C PRO A 220 -15.04 -10.30 16.20
N LEU A 221 -13.98 -10.47 15.40
CA LEU A 221 -12.83 -9.56 15.35
C LEU A 221 -13.23 -8.19 14.81
N PHE A 222 -14.02 -8.16 13.73
CA PHE A 222 -14.55 -6.91 13.16
C PHE A 222 -15.50 -6.20 14.14
N THR A 223 -16.36 -6.96 14.84
CA THR A 223 -17.21 -6.41 15.91
C THR A 223 -16.39 -5.83 17.06
N LYS A 224 -15.33 -6.51 17.52
CA LYS A 224 -14.40 -5.96 18.53
C LYS A 224 -13.68 -4.70 18.06
N ALA A 225 -13.44 -4.56 16.76
CA ALA A 225 -12.89 -3.34 16.17
C ALA A 225 -13.90 -2.19 16.07
N GLY A 226 -15.19 -2.44 16.38
CA GLY A 226 -16.25 -1.43 16.39
C GLY A 226 -17.04 -1.34 15.09
N LEU A 227 -16.91 -2.31 14.18
CA LEU A 227 -17.68 -2.32 12.93
C LEU A 227 -19.09 -2.87 13.16
N ASP A 228 -20.06 -2.16 12.59
CA ASP A 228 -21.43 -2.62 12.48
C ASP A 228 -21.60 -3.65 11.34
N ASP A 229 -22.78 -4.25 11.25
CA ASP A 229 -23.07 -5.30 10.28
C ASP A 229 -22.98 -4.82 8.82
N SER A 230 -23.36 -3.57 8.57
CA SER A 230 -23.29 -2.95 7.24
C SER A 230 -21.84 -2.77 6.81
N SER A 231 -21.02 -2.15 7.66
CA SER A 231 -19.59 -1.96 7.43
C SER A 231 -18.89 -3.31 7.26
N PHE A 232 -19.21 -4.30 8.10
CA PHE A 232 -18.66 -5.64 7.95
C PHE A 232 -18.95 -6.26 6.57
N ARG A 233 -20.18 -6.15 6.05
CA ARG A 233 -20.52 -6.64 4.70
C ARG A 233 -19.76 -5.90 3.60
N ILE A 234 -19.65 -4.58 3.71
CA ILE A 234 -18.87 -3.75 2.77
C ILE A 234 -17.40 -4.18 2.77
N PHE A 235 -16.78 -4.25 3.94
CA PHE A 235 -15.41 -4.72 4.10
C PHE A 235 -15.22 -6.14 3.58
N SER A 236 -16.17 -7.04 3.83
CA SER A 236 -16.14 -8.41 3.31
C SER A 236 -16.12 -8.46 1.79
N ALA A 237 -16.89 -7.58 1.14
CA ALA A 237 -16.96 -7.50 -0.32
C ALA A 237 -15.68 -6.90 -0.92
N VAL A 238 -15.11 -5.86 -0.31
CA VAL A 238 -13.88 -5.19 -0.79
C VAL A 238 -12.62 -5.99 -0.46
N SER A 239 -12.52 -6.56 0.74
CA SER A 239 -11.39 -7.38 1.23
C SER A 239 -11.31 -8.75 0.55
N SER A 240 -12.34 -9.16 -0.20
CA SER A 240 -12.34 -10.40 -0.99
C SER A 240 -11.19 -10.48 -2.02
N LEU A 241 -10.39 -9.42 -2.17
CA LEU A 241 -9.40 -9.24 -3.22
C LEU A 241 -7.94 -9.31 -2.76
N GLU A 242 -7.62 -9.18 -1.46
CA GLU A 242 -6.23 -8.92 -1.04
C GLU A 242 -5.88 -9.56 0.32
N GLY A 243 -5.09 -10.63 0.30
CA GLY A 243 -4.31 -11.17 1.42
C GLY A 243 -5.02 -11.52 2.75
N GLY A 244 -4.20 -11.90 3.73
CA GLY A 244 -4.51 -11.99 5.16
C GLY A 244 -4.01 -10.81 5.99
N PHE A 245 -4.34 -10.81 7.28
CA PHE A 245 -3.83 -9.82 8.24
C PHE A 245 -2.31 -9.86 8.41
N GLU A 246 -1.71 -11.00 8.09
CA GLU A 246 -0.29 -11.31 8.14
C GLU A 246 0.42 -11.07 6.81
N SER A 247 -0.29 -10.67 5.75
CA SER A 247 0.34 -10.47 4.44
C SER A 247 1.44 -9.43 4.53
N VAL A 248 2.52 -9.64 3.80
CA VAL A 248 3.59 -8.65 3.64
C VAL A 248 4.08 -8.61 2.20
N ASN A 249 4.40 -7.40 1.72
CA ASN A 249 5.07 -7.17 0.47
C ASN A 249 6.09 -6.03 0.69
N THR A 250 7.36 -6.30 0.39
CA THR A 250 8.43 -5.30 0.51
C THR A 250 9.24 -5.06 -0.76
N TYR A 251 8.72 -5.48 -1.92
CA TYR A 251 9.49 -5.45 -3.18
C TYR A 251 9.07 -4.35 -4.16
N ASP A 252 7.94 -3.66 -3.93
CA ASP A 252 7.34 -2.74 -4.89
C ASP A 252 7.29 -1.27 -4.42
N THR A 253 6.60 -0.42 -5.18
CA THR A 253 6.43 1.01 -4.88
C THR A 253 5.68 1.34 -3.59
N GLY A 254 5.08 0.36 -2.91
CA GLY A 254 4.51 0.49 -1.57
C GLY A 254 5.56 0.55 -0.47
N PHE A 255 6.82 0.22 -0.77
CA PHE A 255 7.93 0.08 0.19
C PHE A 255 7.69 -1.05 1.17
N VAL A 256 7.08 -0.80 2.32
CA VAL A 256 6.66 -1.84 3.26
C VAL A 256 5.14 -1.85 3.31
N SER A 257 4.53 -2.91 2.77
CA SER A 257 3.08 -3.10 2.74
C SER A 257 2.70 -4.30 3.59
N VAL A 258 1.73 -4.14 4.50
CA VAL A 258 1.31 -5.19 5.43
C VAL A 258 -0.22 -5.29 5.49
N GLY A 259 -0.74 -6.49 5.70
CA GLY A 259 -2.12 -6.71 6.09
C GLY A 259 -3.12 -6.84 4.95
N PHE A 260 -4.39 -6.94 5.33
CA PHE A 260 -5.48 -7.42 4.48
C PHE A 260 -6.00 -6.40 3.45
N ILE A 261 -5.47 -5.18 3.45
CA ILE A 261 -5.64 -4.20 2.37
C ILE A 261 -4.30 -3.56 2.00
N GLN A 262 -3.19 -4.24 2.33
CA GLN A 262 -1.81 -3.80 2.02
C GLN A 262 -1.52 -2.37 2.51
N PHE A 263 -1.68 -2.11 3.82
CA PHE A 263 -1.31 -0.85 4.44
C PHE A 263 0.17 -0.56 4.16
N ALA A 264 0.46 0.57 3.52
CA ALA A 264 1.78 0.86 2.98
C ALA A 264 2.49 1.98 3.75
N SER A 265 3.81 1.87 3.88
CA SER A 265 4.68 2.91 4.43
C SER A 265 5.14 3.93 3.40
N LEU A 266 4.92 3.68 2.10
CA LEU A 266 5.28 4.57 0.99
C LEU A 266 6.75 5.05 1.06
N LYS A 267 7.15 5.99 0.21
CA LYS A 267 8.54 6.47 0.20
C LYS A 267 8.96 7.17 1.50
N GLY A 268 8.01 7.80 2.20
CA GLY A 268 8.26 8.56 3.41
C GLY A 268 8.53 7.71 4.67
N GLY A 269 8.43 6.38 4.58
CA GLY A 269 8.42 5.50 5.75
C GLY A 269 7.34 5.87 6.75
N SER A 270 6.23 6.37 6.22
CA SER A 270 5.03 6.81 6.92
C SER A 270 3.86 6.67 5.96
N GLY A 271 2.67 6.45 6.48
CA GLY A 271 1.51 6.15 5.64
C GLY A 271 0.51 5.34 6.43
N SER A 272 -0.34 4.60 5.72
CA SER A 272 -1.37 3.83 6.39
C SER A 272 -0.78 2.74 7.29
N LEU A 273 0.38 2.15 6.94
CA LEU A 273 1.09 1.22 7.83
C LEU A 273 1.54 1.87 9.14
N GLY A 274 2.12 3.07 9.05
CA GLY A 274 2.52 3.84 10.23
C GLY A 274 1.35 4.16 11.15
N GLN A 275 0.17 4.43 10.57
CA GLN A 275 -1.05 4.68 11.34
C GLN A 275 -1.61 3.42 11.98
N VAL A 276 -1.48 2.25 11.35
CA VAL A 276 -1.78 0.95 12.00
C VAL A 276 -0.91 0.76 13.24
N LEU A 277 0.40 0.94 13.11
CA LEU A 277 1.31 0.78 14.25
C LEU A 277 1.06 1.80 15.35
N LEU A 278 0.79 3.07 14.99
CA LEU A 278 0.49 4.12 15.96
C LEU A 278 -0.83 3.85 16.69
N SER A 279 -1.87 3.41 15.97
CA SER A 279 -3.14 2.97 16.53
C SER A 279 -2.94 1.84 17.54
N MET A 280 -2.17 0.82 17.19
CA MET A 280 -1.85 -0.28 18.10
C MET A 280 -1.04 0.18 19.32
N LYS A 281 0.02 0.97 19.11
CA LYS A 281 0.87 1.48 20.20
C LYS A 281 0.08 2.32 21.20
N THR A 282 -0.86 3.11 20.70
CA THR A 282 -1.70 3.99 21.54
C THR A 282 -2.74 3.21 22.32
N GLN A 283 -3.43 2.26 21.67
CA GLN A 283 -4.55 1.54 22.28
C GLN A 283 -4.11 0.30 23.08
N PHE A 284 -3.01 -0.33 22.67
CA PHE A 284 -2.51 -1.59 23.21
C PHE A 284 -0.97 -1.55 23.37
N PRO A 285 -0.43 -0.64 24.20
CA PRO A 285 1.02 -0.45 24.31
C PRO A 285 1.77 -1.71 24.77
N GLY A 286 1.16 -2.53 25.64
CA GLY A 286 1.75 -3.81 26.06
C GLY A 286 1.86 -4.83 24.92
N ASP A 287 0.82 -4.96 24.10
CA ASP A 287 0.87 -5.82 22.91
C ASP A 287 1.84 -5.28 21.86
N PHE A 288 1.90 -3.95 21.70
CA PHE A 288 2.87 -3.33 20.81
C PHE A 288 4.30 -3.64 21.25
N GLN A 289 4.57 -3.56 22.57
CA GLN A 289 5.84 -4.00 23.14
C GLN A 289 6.13 -5.46 22.80
N ASN A 290 5.13 -6.32 22.97
CA ASN A 290 5.26 -7.76 22.81
C ASN A 290 5.36 -8.23 21.35
N HIS A 291 4.86 -7.48 20.39
CA HIS A 291 4.81 -7.90 18.98
C HIS A 291 5.74 -7.11 18.06
N PHE A 292 6.15 -5.90 18.44
CA PHE A 292 7.00 -5.04 17.61
C PHE A 292 8.26 -4.56 18.35
N ARG A 293 8.09 -3.82 19.46
CA ARG A 293 9.21 -3.13 20.11
C ARG A 293 10.29 -4.07 20.62
N LYS A 294 9.92 -5.22 21.21
CA LYS A 294 10.90 -6.23 21.65
C LYS A 294 11.73 -6.85 20.52
N TYR A 295 11.35 -6.63 19.26
CA TYR A 295 12.07 -7.10 18.07
C TYR A 295 12.82 -5.96 17.35
N GLY A 296 12.75 -4.74 17.85
CA GLY A 296 13.42 -3.57 17.28
C GLY A 296 12.59 -2.80 16.24
N LEU A 297 11.26 -2.93 16.27
CA LEU A 297 10.35 -2.08 15.49
C LEU A 297 9.60 -1.12 16.40
N ASP A 298 9.49 0.13 16.01
CA ASP A 298 8.66 1.11 16.69
C ASP A 298 7.99 2.07 15.69
N VAL A 299 7.23 3.03 16.21
CA VAL A 299 6.59 4.10 15.46
C VAL A 299 6.65 5.40 16.25
N THR A 300 6.93 6.51 15.55
CA THR A 300 6.94 7.85 16.14
C THR A 300 5.51 8.33 16.41
N PRO A 301 5.32 9.38 17.25
CA PRO A 301 4.00 9.98 17.44
C PRO A 301 3.35 10.54 16.16
N LYS A 302 4.12 10.71 15.07
CA LYS A 302 3.63 11.14 13.77
C LYS A 302 3.26 9.98 12.84
N GLY A 303 3.47 8.73 13.27
CA GLY A 303 3.25 7.56 12.43
C GLY A 303 4.41 7.26 11.47
N GLU A 304 5.62 7.73 11.75
CA GLU A 304 6.82 7.33 11.00
C GLU A 304 7.34 6.01 11.56
N LEU A 305 7.68 5.07 10.68
CA LEU A 305 8.28 3.81 11.08
C LEU A 305 9.64 4.03 11.73
N VAL A 306 9.95 3.19 12.71
CA VAL A 306 11.27 3.12 13.33
C VAL A 306 11.74 1.67 13.28
N ALA A 307 12.98 1.45 12.83
CA ALA A 307 13.60 0.14 12.82
C ALA A 307 15.02 0.25 13.38
N LEU A 308 15.39 -0.69 14.24
CA LEU A 308 16.74 -0.73 14.81
C LEU A 308 17.70 -1.34 13.80
N ASN A 309 18.85 -0.73 13.55
CA ASN A 309 19.92 -1.47 12.90
C ASN A 309 20.44 -2.52 13.88
N LEU A 310 20.23 -3.80 13.58
CA LEU A 310 20.51 -4.89 14.53
C LEU A 310 22.01 -5.10 14.82
N GLU A 311 22.89 -4.58 13.97
CA GLU A 311 24.35 -4.68 14.13
C GLU A 311 24.88 -3.58 15.03
N THR A 312 24.50 -2.33 14.75
CA THR A 312 25.00 -1.13 15.46
C THR A 312 24.16 -0.79 16.68
N GLY A 313 22.85 -1.09 16.68
CA GLY A 313 21.89 -0.61 17.67
C GLY A 313 21.36 0.80 17.38
N GLU A 314 21.68 1.38 16.21
CA GLU A 314 21.20 2.71 15.83
C GLU A 314 19.73 2.66 15.36
N PRO A 315 18.82 3.49 15.89
CA PRO A 315 17.45 3.58 15.38
C PRO A 315 17.40 4.35 14.05
N LYS A 316 16.80 3.75 13.03
CA LYS A 316 16.45 4.38 11.75
C LYS A 316 14.99 4.82 11.77
N ILE A 317 14.67 5.93 11.11
CA ILE A 317 13.33 6.54 11.12
C ILE A 317 12.87 6.84 9.69
N GLY A 318 11.59 6.69 9.41
CA GLY A 318 10.99 7.11 8.14
C GLY A 318 11.62 6.38 6.95
N PRO A 319 12.11 7.09 5.90
CA PRO A 319 12.70 6.44 4.72
C PRO A 319 13.86 5.50 5.03
N ASP A 320 14.66 5.80 6.06
CA ASP A 320 15.77 4.93 6.47
C ASP A 320 15.25 3.67 7.17
N ALA A 321 14.16 3.78 7.94
CA ALA A 321 13.50 2.62 8.54
C ALA A 321 12.91 1.70 7.47
N ASN A 322 12.34 2.25 6.40
CA ASN A 322 11.91 1.44 5.25
C ASN A 322 13.06 0.64 4.67
N THR A 323 14.20 1.30 4.43
CA THR A 323 15.38 0.65 3.86
C THR A 323 15.83 -0.48 4.78
N GLU A 324 15.98 -0.23 6.08
CA GLU A 324 16.34 -1.26 7.07
C GLU A 324 15.34 -2.42 7.09
N ILE A 325 14.03 -2.17 7.05
CA ILE A 325 13.00 -3.21 7.03
C ILE A 325 13.08 -4.06 5.75
N ILE A 326 13.28 -3.43 4.60
CA ILE A 326 13.37 -4.11 3.30
C ILE A 326 14.63 -4.98 3.24
N THR A 327 15.77 -4.45 3.67
CA THR A 327 17.06 -5.16 3.57
C THR A 327 17.23 -6.22 4.66
N ASN A 328 16.58 -6.07 5.82
CA ASN A 328 16.70 -7.01 6.94
C ASN A 328 15.42 -7.87 7.06
N ARG A 329 15.46 -9.06 6.43
CA ARG A 329 14.30 -9.97 6.25
C ARG A 329 13.70 -10.50 7.57
N ARG A 330 14.35 -10.26 8.70
CA ARG A 330 13.77 -10.47 10.03
C ARG A 330 12.56 -9.56 10.26
N TYR A 331 12.59 -8.31 9.80
CA TYR A 331 11.52 -7.34 10.06
C TYR A 331 10.20 -7.64 9.35
N PRO A 332 10.17 -7.98 8.05
CA PRO A 332 8.95 -8.48 7.41
C PRO A 332 8.36 -9.67 8.19
N SER A 333 9.20 -10.58 8.69
CA SER A 333 8.77 -11.72 9.50
C SER A 333 8.12 -11.33 10.83
N VAL A 334 8.51 -10.19 11.43
CA VAL A 334 7.85 -9.64 12.64
C VAL A 334 6.42 -9.24 12.32
N PHE A 335 6.18 -8.57 11.18
CA PHE A 335 4.83 -8.20 10.75
C PHE A 335 3.95 -9.41 10.48
N VAL A 336 4.48 -10.43 9.77
CA VAL A 336 3.76 -11.69 9.51
C VAL A 336 3.37 -12.36 10.83
N ARG A 337 4.33 -12.56 11.74
CA ARG A 337 4.05 -13.14 13.06
C ARG A 337 3.00 -12.32 13.82
N ALA A 338 3.11 -11.00 13.83
CA ALA A 338 2.13 -10.15 14.51
C ALA A 338 0.73 -10.29 13.90
N GLY A 339 0.61 -10.38 12.57
CA GLY A 339 -0.67 -10.59 11.87
C GLY A 339 -1.33 -11.93 12.20
N VAL A 340 -0.54 -12.98 12.41
CA VAL A 340 -1.03 -14.30 12.84
C VAL A 340 -1.42 -14.30 14.32
N MET A 341 -0.56 -13.77 15.19
CA MET A 341 -0.61 -14.02 16.63
C MET A 341 -1.36 -12.94 17.41
N SER A 342 -1.28 -11.67 17.00
CA SER A 342 -1.80 -10.54 17.79
C SER A 342 -3.22 -10.19 17.37
N GLU A 343 -4.20 -10.44 18.24
CA GLU A 343 -5.56 -9.90 18.05
C GLU A 343 -5.56 -8.36 18.02
N PRO A 344 -4.85 -7.65 18.94
CA PRO A 344 -4.77 -6.19 18.91
C PRO A 344 -4.19 -5.60 17.63
N PHE A 345 -3.16 -6.22 17.02
CA PHE A 345 -2.64 -5.75 15.74
C PHE A 345 -3.68 -5.86 14.62
N ARG A 346 -4.44 -6.95 14.59
CA ARG A 346 -5.53 -7.14 13.62
C ARG A 346 -6.66 -6.15 13.84
N ILE A 347 -7.03 -5.86 15.10
CA ILE A 347 -7.99 -4.80 15.44
C ILE A 347 -7.48 -3.44 14.96
N ALA A 348 -6.21 -3.12 15.19
CA ALA A 348 -5.61 -1.85 14.75
C ALA A 348 -5.64 -1.70 13.22
N GLN A 349 -5.41 -2.79 12.47
CA GLN A 349 -5.59 -2.82 11.02
C GLN A 349 -7.04 -2.49 10.64
N ILE A 350 -8.04 -3.17 11.22
CA ILE A 350 -9.47 -2.93 10.91
C ILE A 350 -9.87 -1.48 11.21
N LYS A 351 -9.49 -0.97 12.38
CA LYS A 351 -9.79 0.42 12.77
C LYS A 351 -9.16 1.42 11.80
N THR A 352 -7.89 1.24 11.47
CA THR A 352 -7.20 2.12 10.50
C THR A 352 -7.84 2.03 9.13
N ALA A 353 -8.30 0.84 8.72
CA ALA A 353 -9.03 0.67 7.47
C ALA A 353 -10.35 1.46 7.48
N MET A 354 -11.09 1.40 8.57
CA MET A 354 -12.33 2.17 8.76
C MET A 354 -12.06 3.66 8.72
N ASP A 355 -11.07 4.14 9.48
CA ASP A 355 -10.78 5.57 9.61
C ASP A 355 -10.27 6.19 8.31
N GLN A 356 -9.45 5.44 7.55
CA GLN A 356 -8.77 6.00 6.37
C GLN A 356 -9.41 5.65 5.05
N TYR A 357 -10.13 4.53 4.95
CA TYR A 357 -10.61 4.02 3.66
C TYR A 357 -12.13 3.90 3.57
N TYR A 358 -12.86 3.91 4.70
CA TYR A 358 -14.31 3.96 4.64
C TYR A 358 -14.79 5.33 4.15
N PRO A 359 -15.53 5.42 3.03
CA PRO A 359 -15.70 6.68 2.31
C PRO A 359 -16.79 7.58 2.90
N ALA A 360 -17.63 7.07 3.81
CA ALA A 360 -18.88 7.71 4.22
C ALA A 360 -18.73 9.19 4.65
N ASN A 361 -17.68 9.52 5.40
CA ASN A 361 -17.45 10.87 5.91
C ASN A 361 -16.54 11.73 5.02
N ASP A 362 -15.99 11.18 3.94
CA ASP A 362 -15.19 11.96 3.02
C ASP A 362 -16.04 13.04 2.37
N THR A 363 -15.42 14.20 2.14
CA THR A 363 -16.08 15.35 1.53
C THR A 363 -15.65 15.47 0.07
N VAL A 364 -16.60 15.88 -0.78
CA VAL A 364 -16.35 16.24 -2.18
C VAL A 364 -16.97 17.60 -2.45
N THR A 365 -16.23 18.46 -3.12
CA THR A 365 -16.70 19.77 -3.57
C THR A 365 -16.85 19.74 -5.09
N PHE A 366 -18.02 20.11 -5.59
CA PHE A 366 -18.36 20.12 -7.01
C PHE A 366 -19.32 21.28 -7.33
N ASN A 367 -19.38 21.68 -8.60
CA ASN A 367 -20.29 22.73 -9.03
C ASN A 367 -21.69 22.17 -9.20
N PHE A 368 -22.59 22.60 -8.35
CA PHE A 368 -24.00 22.27 -8.43
C PHE A 368 -24.78 23.49 -8.88
N GLN A 369 -25.32 23.46 -10.10
CA GLN A 369 -26.07 24.59 -10.70
C GLN A 369 -25.29 25.92 -10.68
N GLY A 370 -23.99 25.86 -11.00
CA GLY A 370 -23.12 27.03 -11.01
C GLY A 370 -22.68 27.53 -9.63
N LYS A 371 -22.96 26.79 -8.55
CA LYS A 371 -22.49 27.10 -7.19
C LYS A 371 -21.59 25.99 -6.63
N PRO A 372 -20.43 26.33 -6.04
CA PRO A 372 -19.59 25.35 -5.38
C PRO A 372 -20.35 24.79 -4.18
N THR A 373 -20.51 23.47 -4.15
CA THR A 373 -21.28 22.75 -3.15
C THR A 373 -20.40 21.64 -2.57
N THR A 374 -20.33 21.55 -1.24
CA THR A 374 -19.60 20.49 -0.53
C THR A 374 -20.59 19.52 0.11
N ALA A 375 -20.41 18.23 -0.14
CA ALA A 375 -21.22 17.16 0.42
C ALA A 375 -20.33 16.03 0.94
N ARG A 376 -20.82 15.25 1.92
CA ARG A 376 -20.16 13.98 2.28
C ARG A 376 -20.66 12.87 1.38
N ILE A 377 -19.84 11.86 1.13
CA ILE A 377 -20.24 10.70 0.32
C ILE A 377 -21.53 10.06 0.84
N LYS A 378 -21.67 9.89 2.17
CA LYS A 378 -22.89 9.32 2.77
C LYS A 378 -24.16 10.16 2.61
N ASP A 379 -24.04 11.42 2.21
CA ASP A 379 -25.21 12.27 1.99
C ASP A 379 -25.92 11.94 0.66
N PHE A 380 -25.25 11.22 -0.26
CA PHE A 380 -25.81 10.81 -1.55
C PHE A 380 -25.53 9.35 -1.98
N ILE A 381 -24.69 8.62 -1.25
CA ILE A 381 -24.51 7.18 -1.38
C ILE A 381 -25.08 6.54 -0.12
N LEU A 382 -26.15 5.75 -0.25
CA LEU A 382 -26.89 5.22 0.89
C LEU A 382 -26.75 3.71 1.06
N THR A 383 -26.34 3.01 0.01
CA THR A 383 -26.30 1.55 -0.02
C THR A 383 -24.91 0.98 0.20
N GLU A 384 -24.86 -0.27 0.61
CA GLU A 384 -23.61 -1.01 0.83
C GLU A 384 -22.84 -1.19 -0.49
N ALA A 385 -23.53 -1.47 -1.60
CA ALA A 385 -22.90 -1.57 -2.91
C ALA A 385 -22.24 -0.25 -3.33
N GLY A 386 -22.87 0.89 -3.00
CA GLY A 386 -22.30 2.21 -3.25
C GLY A 386 -21.05 2.47 -2.41
N MET A 387 -21.13 2.23 -1.10
CA MET A 387 -19.99 2.36 -0.21
C MET A 387 -18.83 1.45 -0.61
N ALA A 388 -19.10 0.20 -0.97
CA ALA A 388 -18.09 -0.76 -1.44
C ALA A 388 -17.38 -0.27 -2.72
N THR A 389 -18.13 0.30 -3.67
CA THR A 389 -17.57 0.84 -4.91
C THR A 389 -16.59 1.99 -4.65
N PHE A 390 -16.97 2.91 -3.77
CA PHE A 390 -16.12 4.06 -3.43
C PHE A 390 -14.92 3.63 -2.58
N MET A 391 -15.13 2.70 -1.65
CA MET A 391 -14.07 2.13 -0.82
C MET A 391 -13.04 1.39 -1.68
N ASP A 392 -13.46 0.51 -2.60
CA ASP A 392 -12.55 -0.20 -3.53
C ASP A 392 -11.65 0.79 -4.29
N ARG A 393 -12.25 1.87 -4.81
CA ARG A 393 -11.50 2.91 -5.52
C ARG A 393 -10.53 3.65 -4.61
N LYS A 394 -10.94 3.99 -3.38
CA LYS A 394 -10.09 4.70 -2.41
C LYS A 394 -8.92 3.82 -1.95
N VAL A 395 -9.15 2.54 -1.65
CA VAL A 395 -8.10 1.57 -1.31
C VAL A 395 -7.05 1.48 -2.42
N ASN A 396 -7.49 1.38 -3.68
CA ASN A 396 -6.58 1.17 -4.81
C ASN A 396 -5.86 2.43 -5.29
N THR A 397 -6.51 3.60 -5.21
CA THR A 397 -6.01 4.81 -5.87
C THR A 397 -5.68 5.95 -4.92
N GLY A 398 -6.19 5.89 -3.68
CA GLY A 398 -6.12 6.96 -2.68
C GLY A 398 -7.07 8.13 -2.94
N LYS A 399 -7.90 8.07 -3.99
CA LYS A 399 -8.80 9.15 -4.40
C LYS A 399 -10.05 8.62 -5.11
N TYR A 400 -10.99 9.51 -5.44
CA TYR A 400 -12.22 9.13 -6.18
C TYR A 400 -12.13 9.35 -7.69
N GLY A 401 -11.06 9.96 -8.20
CA GLY A 401 -10.91 10.20 -9.64
C GLY A 401 -11.99 11.14 -10.18
N ASP A 402 -12.72 10.69 -11.21
CA ASP A 402 -13.67 11.51 -11.98
C ASP A 402 -15.01 11.77 -11.28
N LEU A 403 -15.12 11.49 -9.98
CA LEU A 403 -16.34 11.65 -9.20
C LEU A 403 -16.97 13.02 -9.40
N VAL A 404 -16.19 14.10 -9.29
CA VAL A 404 -16.68 15.48 -9.46
C VAL A 404 -17.35 15.64 -10.83
N THR A 405 -16.64 15.28 -11.90
CA THR A 405 -17.16 15.33 -13.28
C THR A 405 -18.43 14.50 -13.44
N ILE A 406 -18.48 13.30 -12.84
CA ILE A 406 -19.64 12.42 -12.90
C ILE A 406 -20.84 13.05 -12.18
N LEU A 407 -20.64 13.60 -10.99
CA LEU A 407 -21.70 14.25 -10.21
C LEU A 407 -22.24 15.48 -10.93
N GLU A 408 -21.37 16.31 -11.52
CA GLU A 408 -21.75 17.49 -12.30
C GLU A 408 -22.56 17.10 -13.54
N ASN A 409 -22.11 16.09 -14.28
CA ASN A 409 -22.81 15.58 -15.46
C ASN A 409 -24.18 14.99 -15.10
N ILE A 410 -24.28 14.23 -14.01
CA ILE A 410 -25.55 13.66 -13.54
C ILE A 410 -26.49 14.78 -13.07
N ALA A 411 -26.00 15.73 -12.29
CA ALA A 411 -26.80 16.86 -11.82
C ALA A 411 -27.39 17.66 -12.97
N TYR A 412 -26.57 17.93 -14.01
CA TYR A 412 -27.00 18.61 -15.23
C TYR A 412 -28.01 17.79 -16.05
N SER A 413 -27.71 16.51 -16.28
CA SER A 413 -28.51 15.65 -17.18
C SER A 413 -29.90 15.32 -16.64
N TYR A 414 -30.06 15.30 -15.31
CA TYR A 414 -31.31 14.90 -14.64
C TYR A 414 -31.97 16.03 -13.85
N ASP A 415 -31.55 17.28 -14.08
CA ASP A 415 -32.10 18.49 -13.44
C ASP A 415 -32.23 18.40 -11.91
N ILE A 416 -31.22 17.80 -11.27
CA ILE A 416 -31.19 17.55 -9.83
C ILE A 416 -31.17 18.89 -9.09
N LYS A 417 -32.07 19.06 -8.11
CA LYS A 417 -32.25 20.32 -7.37
C LYS A 417 -31.60 20.35 -5.99
N SER A 418 -31.20 19.20 -5.45
CA SER A 418 -30.52 19.10 -4.17
C SER A 418 -29.53 17.93 -4.13
N ILE A 419 -28.54 17.98 -3.23
CA ILE A 419 -27.64 16.83 -2.97
C ILE A 419 -28.45 15.57 -2.63
N ARG A 420 -29.55 15.73 -1.88
CA ARG A 420 -30.40 14.61 -1.47
C ARG A 420 -31.03 13.89 -2.67
N ASP A 421 -31.27 14.62 -3.76
CA ASP A 421 -31.80 14.03 -5.00
C ASP A 421 -30.74 13.23 -5.76
N LEU A 422 -29.44 13.46 -5.53
CA LEU A 422 -28.38 12.60 -6.09
C LEU A 422 -28.49 11.16 -5.57
N ALA A 423 -28.97 10.96 -4.34
CA ALA A 423 -29.21 9.62 -3.79
C ALA A 423 -30.23 8.81 -4.62
N LYS A 424 -31.16 9.49 -5.32
CA LYS A 424 -32.12 8.82 -6.23
C LYS A 424 -31.43 8.26 -7.48
N LEU A 425 -30.24 8.76 -7.81
CA LEU A 425 -29.41 8.36 -8.94
C LEU A 425 -28.16 7.59 -8.51
N GLU A 426 -28.17 7.03 -7.29
CA GLU A 426 -27.05 6.27 -6.74
C GLU A 426 -26.63 5.12 -7.68
N TYR A 427 -27.58 4.43 -8.32
CA TYR A 427 -27.28 3.36 -9.28
C TYR A 427 -26.38 3.85 -10.43
N GLN A 428 -26.70 5.00 -11.02
CA GLN A 428 -25.95 5.58 -12.13
C GLN A 428 -24.56 6.05 -11.68
N ILE A 429 -24.48 6.62 -10.48
CA ILE A 429 -23.20 7.02 -9.88
C ILE A 429 -22.31 5.79 -9.69
N ILE A 430 -22.82 4.70 -9.11
CA ILE A 430 -22.07 3.46 -8.89
C ILE A 430 -21.54 2.89 -10.21
N ARG A 431 -22.40 2.80 -11.23
CA ARG A 431 -22.02 2.28 -12.56
C ARG A 431 -20.91 3.09 -13.21
N ALA A 432 -20.95 4.42 -13.08
CA ALA A 432 -19.92 5.31 -13.60
C ALA A 432 -18.62 5.28 -12.77
N MET A 433 -18.74 4.98 -11.47
CA MET A 433 -17.62 4.99 -10.53
C MET A 433 -16.88 3.65 -10.40
N LYS A 434 -17.38 2.58 -11.04
CA LYS A 434 -16.81 1.24 -11.05
C LYS A 434 -15.30 1.25 -11.34
N TRP A 435 -14.54 0.46 -10.58
CA TRP A 435 -13.09 0.32 -10.74
C TRP A 435 -12.67 -1.13 -11.06
N ARG A 436 -12.66 -2.04 -10.07
CA ARG A 436 -12.30 -3.46 -10.31
C ARG A 436 -13.53 -4.35 -10.45
N ASP A 437 -14.37 -4.37 -9.43
CA ASP A 437 -15.58 -5.19 -9.37
C ASP A 437 -16.84 -4.35 -9.57
N ASP A 438 -17.89 -4.99 -10.07
CA ASP A 438 -19.23 -4.42 -10.12
C ASP A 438 -20.04 -4.89 -8.90
N TYR A 439 -20.08 -4.05 -7.85
CA TYR A 439 -20.78 -4.36 -6.60
C TYR A 439 -22.32 -4.37 -6.73
N LEU A 440 -22.86 -4.07 -7.91
CA LEU A 440 -24.28 -4.26 -8.23
C LEU A 440 -24.58 -5.71 -8.66
N GLU A 441 -23.56 -6.53 -8.94
CA GLU A 441 -23.75 -7.92 -9.34
C GLU A 441 -24.42 -8.77 -8.24
N PRO A 442 -25.28 -9.74 -8.60
CA PRO A 442 -25.97 -10.60 -7.64
C PRO A 442 -25.04 -11.41 -6.72
N LYS A 443 -23.80 -11.67 -7.15
CA LYS A 443 -22.79 -12.41 -6.35
C LYS A 443 -22.41 -11.70 -5.05
N PHE A 444 -22.67 -10.41 -4.94
CA PHE A 444 -22.45 -9.62 -3.74
C PHE A 444 -23.74 -9.49 -2.94
N GLU A 445 -23.74 -10.04 -1.72
CA GLU A 445 -24.84 -9.94 -0.75
C GLU A 445 -24.83 -8.57 -0.03
N LEU A 446 -24.90 -7.51 -0.83
CA LEU A 446 -24.95 -6.11 -0.37
C LEU A 446 -26.33 -5.52 -0.67
N SER A 447 -26.77 -4.57 0.16
CA SER A 447 -27.88 -3.68 -0.19
C SER A 447 -27.53 -2.88 -1.47
N LYS A 448 -28.51 -2.72 -2.37
CA LYS A 448 -28.32 -2.14 -3.70
C LYS A 448 -29.35 -1.02 -3.94
N PRO A 449 -28.99 0.04 -4.68
CA PRO A 449 -29.96 1.07 -5.05
C PRO A 449 -30.90 0.53 -6.11
N ARG A 450 -32.08 1.14 -6.24
CA ARG A 450 -33.03 0.81 -7.29
C ARG A 450 -32.46 1.22 -8.66
N ASP A 451 -32.48 0.30 -9.62
CA ASP A 451 -32.27 0.65 -11.02
C ASP A 451 -33.55 1.28 -11.57
N LEU A 452 -33.43 2.52 -12.05
CA LEU A 452 -34.54 3.28 -12.65
C LEU A 452 -34.64 3.08 -14.17
N GLY A 453 -33.78 2.24 -14.77
CA GLY A 453 -33.74 2.01 -16.22
C GLY A 453 -33.23 3.21 -17.03
N LEU A 454 -32.63 4.19 -16.35
CA LEU A 454 -32.15 5.42 -16.99
C LEU A 454 -30.85 5.12 -17.73
N THR A 455 -30.87 5.27 -19.06
CA THR A 455 -29.67 5.15 -19.89
C THR A 455 -29.01 6.54 -19.97
N PRO A 456 -27.71 6.68 -19.65
CA PRO A 456 -27.00 7.93 -19.90
C PRO A 456 -27.09 8.25 -21.39
N SER A 457 -27.57 9.43 -21.77
CA SER A 457 -27.56 9.84 -23.17
C SER A 457 -26.11 9.87 -23.65
N ARG A 458 -25.78 9.00 -24.60
CA ARG A 458 -24.54 9.13 -25.36
C ARG A 458 -24.72 10.32 -26.31
N GLY A 459 -24.15 11.47 -25.97
CA GLY A 459 -23.91 12.52 -26.95
C GLY A 459 -24.04 13.93 -26.40
N GLY A 460 -22.93 14.65 -26.42
CA GLY A 460 -23.00 16.03 -26.86
C GLY A 460 -23.67 16.07 -28.24
N SER A 461 -24.52 17.08 -28.41
CA SER A 461 -25.40 17.35 -29.57
C SER A 461 -26.69 16.51 -29.64
N GLY A 462 -27.81 17.17 -29.39
CA GLY A 462 -29.15 16.65 -29.68
C GLY A 462 -30.11 16.80 -28.52
N ARG A 463 -30.89 17.89 -28.52
CA ARG A 463 -32.10 18.04 -27.71
C ARG A 463 -32.94 16.77 -27.81
N ASN A 464 -33.27 16.14 -26.68
CA ASN A 464 -34.50 15.41 -26.51
C ASN A 464 -34.88 15.41 -25.03
N ILE A 465 -35.94 16.17 -24.74
CA ILE A 465 -36.60 16.29 -23.44
C ILE A 465 -37.48 15.03 -23.28
N PRO A 466 -37.32 14.21 -22.23
CA PRO A 466 -38.28 13.16 -21.91
C PRO A 466 -39.56 13.78 -21.29
N PRO A 467 -40.72 13.12 -21.38
CA PRO A 467 -41.98 13.67 -20.90
C PRO A 467 -41.95 13.81 -19.37
N ARG A 468 -42.39 14.98 -18.91
CA ARG A 468 -42.65 15.24 -17.49
C ARG A 468 -43.81 14.35 -17.02
N TYR A 469 -43.59 13.63 -15.93
CA TYR A 469 -44.65 13.19 -15.00
C TYR A 469 -44.34 13.74 -13.62
#